data_AF-A0A0X8JQM3-F1
#
_entry.id   AF-A0A0X8JQM3-F1
#
_cell.length_a   1.000
_cell.length_b   1.000
_cell.length_c   1.000
_cell.angle_alpha   90.00
_cell.angle_beta   90.00
_cell.angle_gamma   90.00
#
_symmetry.space_group_name_H-M   'P 1'
#
loop_
_entity.id
_entity.type
_entity.pdbx_description
1 polymer ?
#
loop_
_entity_poly.entity_id
_entity_poly.type
_entity_poly.pdbx_seq_one_letter_code
_entity_poly.pdbx_strand_id
1 'polypeptide(L)'
;MHLWLELGESVYFGMGRAMLLDRIEEYGSLRKAAESLGMSYRAAWGKLRSTEEVLGEALVETVGTKRGGYRLTPAGRRIRDNFIAWFKAVEEAALIQARHIFGKDVQSYAEREMSEHPDEMKSR
;
A
#
# COMPACT_ATOMS: atom_id res chain seq x y z
N MET A 1 -12.12 1.98 4.31
CA MET A 1 -12.42 2.71 3.06
C MET A 1 -11.60 2.11 1.94
N HIS A 2 -12.19 1.85 0.77
CA HIS A 2 -11.46 1.35 -0.39
C HIS A 2 -11.18 2.53 -1.33
N LEU A 3 -9.91 2.93 -1.43
CA LEU A 3 -9.46 3.96 -2.38
C LEU A 3 -8.56 3.31 -3.44
N TRP A 4 -8.77 3.72 -4.68
CA TRP A 4 -7.97 3.28 -5.82
C TRP A 4 -7.92 4.37 -6.89
N LEU A 5 -6.95 4.25 -7.79
CA LEU A 5 -6.67 5.14 -8.91
C LEU A 5 -6.92 4.39 -10.20
N GLU A 6 -7.65 5.04 -11.11
CA GLU A 6 -8.03 4.51 -12.42
C GLU A 6 -7.45 5.37 -13.53
N LEU A 7 -7.14 4.74 -14.65
CA LEU A 7 -6.86 5.41 -15.92
C LEU A 7 -7.63 4.68 -17.02
N GLY A 8 -8.52 5.40 -17.71
CA GLY A 8 -9.50 4.78 -18.60
C GLY A 8 -10.39 3.81 -17.83
N GLU A 9 -10.51 2.57 -18.30
CA GLU A 9 -11.31 1.51 -17.67
C GLU A 9 -10.49 0.62 -16.72
N SER A 10 -9.25 1.01 -16.38
CA SER A 10 -8.32 0.17 -15.64
C SER A 10 -7.91 0.75 -14.29
N VAL A 11 -8.13 -0.01 -13.22
CA VAL A 11 -7.57 0.26 -11.89
C VAL A 11 -6.07 -0.04 -11.90
N TYR A 12 -5.25 1.00 -11.85
CA TYR A 12 -3.80 0.85 -11.92
C TYR A 12 -3.13 0.90 -10.55
N PHE A 13 -3.71 1.58 -9.56
CA PHE A 13 -3.10 1.64 -8.21
C PHE A 13 -4.15 1.70 -7.10
N GLY A 14 -3.79 1.26 -5.90
CA GLY A 14 -4.70 1.18 -4.76
C GLY A 14 -4.01 0.55 -3.57
N MET A 15 -4.71 0.48 -2.43
CA MET A 15 -4.10 0.01 -1.17
C MET A 15 -3.47 -1.39 -1.30
N GLY A 16 -4.13 -2.32 -1.98
CA GLY A 16 -3.58 -3.67 -2.17
C GLY A 16 -2.29 -3.71 -2.98
N ARG A 17 -2.08 -2.76 -3.91
CA ARG A 17 -0.83 -2.66 -4.68
C ARG A 17 0.25 -1.92 -3.90
N ALA A 18 -0.11 -0.88 -3.13
CA ALA A 18 0.82 -0.24 -2.20
C ALA A 18 1.38 -1.24 -1.18
N MET A 19 0.50 -2.06 -0.58
CA MET A 19 0.89 -3.14 0.34
C MET A 19 1.74 -4.21 -0.36
N LEU A 20 1.43 -4.56 -1.61
CA LEU A 20 2.26 -5.49 -2.37
C LEU A 20 3.70 -4.97 -2.53
N LEU A 21 3.88 -3.70 -2.92
CA LEU A 21 5.21 -3.09 -3.03
C LEU A 21 5.93 -3.03 -1.68
N ASP A 22 5.20 -2.69 -0.62
CA ASP A 22 5.73 -2.65 0.75
C ASP A 22 6.28 -4.02 1.18
N ARG A 23 5.51 -5.10 0.98
CA ARG A 23 5.94 -6.46 1.30
C ARG A 23 7.04 -6.99 0.39
N ILE A 24 7.14 -6.51 -0.84
CA ILE A 24 8.28 -6.82 -1.71
C ILE A 24 9.55 -6.21 -1.13
N GLU A 25 9.52 -4.95 -0.71
CA GLU A 25 10.66 -4.28 -0.08
C GLU A 25 11.06 -4.96 1.24
N GLU A 26 10.08 -5.37 2.06
CA GLU A 26 10.30 -6.08 3.33
C GLU A 26 10.92 -7.47 3.13
N TYR A 27 10.35 -8.30 2.25
CA TYR A 27 10.76 -9.70 2.10
C TYR A 27 11.84 -9.93 1.04
N GLY A 28 12.12 -8.94 0.20
CA GLY A 28 12.98 -9.08 -0.96
C GLY A 28 12.48 -10.12 -1.97
N SER A 29 11.18 -10.45 -1.96
CA SER A 29 10.61 -11.55 -2.72
C SER A 29 9.13 -11.32 -3.02
N LEU A 30 8.77 -11.29 -4.31
CA LEU A 30 7.38 -11.21 -4.74
C LEU A 30 6.53 -12.39 -4.27
N ARG A 31 7.08 -13.60 -4.20
CA ARG A 31 6.34 -14.78 -3.74
C ARG A 31 5.88 -14.63 -2.29
N LYS A 32 6.83 -14.39 -1.38
CA LYS A 32 6.54 -14.12 0.04
C LYS A 32 5.58 -12.94 0.22
N ALA A 33 5.75 -11.87 -0.56
CA ALA A 33 4.84 -10.73 -0.54
C ALA A 33 3.40 -11.13 -0.90
N ALA A 34 3.23 -11.89 -2.00
CA ALA A 34 1.92 -12.41 -2.42
C ALA A 34 1.29 -13.32 -1.34
N GLU A 35 2.06 -14.25 -0.79
CA GLU A 35 1.62 -15.16 0.28
C GLU A 35 1.17 -14.38 1.53
N SER A 36 1.93 -13.37 1.97
CA SER A 36 1.59 -12.54 3.13
C SER A 36 0.29 -11.75 2.97
N LEU A 37 -0.13 -11.51 1.72
CA LEU A 37 -1.35 -10.79 1.38
C LEU A 37 -2.48 -11.74 0.97
N GLY A 38 -2.32 -13.05 1.18
CA GLY A 38 -3.32 -14.06 0.82
C GLY A 38 -3.63 -14.12 -0.68
N MET A 39 -2.72 -13.68 -1.55
CA MET A 39 -2.91 -13.70 -2.99
C MET A 39 -1.98 -14.69 -3.68
N SER A 40 -2.41 -15.23 -4.82
CA SER A 40 -1.54 -16.08 -5.64
C SER A 40 -0.41 -15.26 -6.25
N TYR A 41 0.76 -15.88 -6.44
CA TYR A 41 1.90 -15.25 -7.13
C TYR A 41 1.49 -14.67 -8.49
N ARG A 42 0.69 -15.41 -9.28
CA ARG A 42 0.19 -14.95 -10.58
C ARG A 42 -0.68 -13.70 -10.46
N ALA A 43 -1.55 -13.62 -9.45
CA ALA A 43 -2.36 -12.43 -9.21
C ALA A 43 -1.50 -11.22 -8.80
N ALA A 44 -0.50 -11.42 -7.94
CA ALA A 44 0.45 -10.38 -7.56
C ALA A 44 1.24 -9.85 -8.76
N TRP A 45 1.77 -10.75 -9.59
CA TRP A 45 2.50 -10.39 -10.80
C TRP A 45 1.63 -9.65 -11.81
N GLY A 46 0.40 -10.12 -12.03
CA GLY A 46 -0.56 -9.45 -12.93
C GLY A 46 -0.89 -8.04 -12.47
N LYS A 47 -1.13 -7.83 -11.16
CA LYS A 47 -1.39 -6.50 -10.60
C LYS A 47 -0.20 -5.55 -10.77
N LEU A 48 1.02 -6.05 -10.50
CA LEU A 48 2.26 -5.31 -10.67
C LEU A 48 2.46 -4.89 -12.13
N ARG A 49 2.34 -5.83 -13.07
CA ARG A 49 2.51 -5.56 -14.51
C ARG A 49 1.49 -4.57 -15.04
N SER A 50 0.22 -4.73 -14.67
CA SER A 50 -0.83 -3.76 -15.00
C SER A 50 -0.50 -2.34 -14.52
N THR A 51 0.11 -2.20 -13.35
CA THR A 51 0.55 -0.88 -12.85
C THR A 51 1.72 -0.35 -13.66
N GLU A 52 2.74 -1.18 -13.92
CA GLU A 52 3.93 -0.80 -14.71
C GLU A 52 3.55 -0.38 -16.13
N GLU A 53 2.60 -1.05 -16.76
CA GLU A 53 2.08 -0.73 -18.10
C GLU A 53 1.45 0.67 -18.14
N VAL A 54 0.65 1.01 -17.13
CA VAL A 54 -0.02 2.32 -17.05
C VAL A 54 0.98 3.45 -16.75
N LEU A 55 1.99 3.18 -15.94
CA LEU A 55 3.00 4.18 -15.55
C LEU A 55 4.13 4.32 -16.57
N GLY A 56 4.35 3.32 -17.42
CA GLY A 56 5.47 3.29 -18.37
C GLY A 56 6.84 3.08 -17.71
N GLU A 57 6.89 2.67 -16.44
CA GLU A 57 8.12 2.48 -15.67
C GLU A 57 8.05 1.19 -14.83
N ALA A 58 9.17 0.48 -14.70
CA ALA A 58 9.27 -0.69 -13.83
C ALA A 58 9.22 -0.26 -12.35
N LEU A 59 8.43 -0.95 -11.53
CA LEU A 59 8.29 -0.68 -10.10
C LEU A 59 9.19 -1.58 -9.26
N VAL A 60 9.61 -2.72 -9.81
CA VAL A 60 10.54 -3.63 -9.16
C VAL A 60 11.70 -4.02 -10.08
N GLU A 61 12.85 -4.30 -9.49
CA GLU A 61 14.04 -4.82 -10.18
C GLU A 61 14.49 -6.13 -9.53
N THR A 62 15.11 -7.00 -10.34
CA THR A 62 15.65 -8.28 -9.86
C THR A 62 17.05 -8.11 -9.33
N VAL A 63 17.33 -8.67 -8.15
CA VAL A 63 18.63 -8.63 -7.49
C VAL A 63 19.21 -10.05 -7.39
N GLY A 64 20.41 -10.27 -7.93
CA GLY A 64 21.16 -11.54 -7.84
C GLY A 64 21.03 -12.49 -9.06
N THR A 65 21.85 -13.56 -9.09
CA THR A 65 22.10 -14.36 -10.31
C THR A 65 21.42 -15.74 -10.39
N LYS A 66 20.93 -16.32 -9.28
CA LYS A 66 20.43 -17.71 -9.28
C LYS A 66 19.01 -17.95 -8.74
N ARG A 67 18.47 -17.09 -7.85
CA ARG A 67 17.07 -17.13 -7.40
C ARG A 67 16.61 -15.72 -7.02
N GLY A 68 15.75 -15.14 -7.87
CA GLY A 68 15.26 -13.76 -7.86
C GLY A 68 14.94 -13.18 -6.48
N GLY A 69 15.84 -12.33 -6.01
CA GLY A 69 15.47 -11.27 -5.08
C GLY A 69 14.76 -10.16 -5.86
N TYR A 70 13.80 -9.49 -5.24
CA TYR A 70 13.15 -8.30 -5.78
C TYR A 70 13.46 -7.12 -4.87
N ARG A 71 13.62 -5.94 -5.46
CA ARG A 71 13.67 -4.66 -4.75
C ARG A 71 12.81 -3.66 -5.49
N LEU A 72 12.25 -2.68 -4.78
CA LEU A 72 11.59 -1.57 -5.44
C LEU A 72 12.61 -0.72 -6.23
N THR A 73 12.21 -0.30 -7.42
CA THR A 73 12.89 0.79 -8.13
C THR A 73 12.61 2.12 -7.42
N PRO A 74 13.32 3.22 -7.75
CA PRO A 74 12.93 4.55 -7.29
C PRO A 74 11.47 4.91 -7.61
N ALA A 75 10.97 4.52 -8.79
CA ALA A 75 9.57 4.72 -9.17
C ALA A 75 8.61 3.91 -8.28
N GLY A 76 8.95 2.65 -7.98
CA GLY A 76 8.21 1.78 -7.05
C GLY A 76 8.07 2.36 -5.66
N ARG A 77 9.18 2.85 -5.07
CA ARG A 77 9.14 3.54 -3.77
C ARG A 77 8.28 4.79 -3.82
N ARG A 78 8.49 5.64 -4.84
CA ARG A 78 7.76 6.91 -5.00
C ARG A 78 6.25 6.71 -5.06
N ILE A 79 5.74 5.79 -5.89
CA ILE A 79 4.29 5.59 -6.01
C ILE A 79 3.68 4.99 -4.74
N ARG A 80 4.37 4.05 -4.08
CA ARG A 80 3.96 3.49 -2.79
C ARG A 80 3.83 4.62 -1.75
N ASP A 81 4.87 5.43 -1.61
CA ASP A 81 4.95 6.46 -0.57
C ASP A 81 3.93 7.57 -0.83
N ASN A 82 3.78 8.01 -2.08
CA ASN A 82 2.77 9.00 -2.46
C ASN A 82 1.35 8.51 -2.19
N PHE A 83 1.05 7.24 -2.50
CA PHE A 83 -0.28 6.68 -2.24
C PHE A 83 -0.58 6.58 -0.75
N ILE A 84 0.39 6.13 0.07
CA ILE A 84 0.22 6.06 1.53
C ILE A 84 0.00 7.46 2.12
N ALA A 85 0.78 8.45 1.68
CA ALA A 85 0.63 9.83 2.13
C ALA A 85 -0.75 10.40 1.74
N TRP A 86 -1.17 10.21 0.49
CA TRP A 86 -2.50 10.63 0.03
C TRP A 86 -3.62 9.93 0.80
N PHE A 87 -3.52 8.61 1.00
CA PHE A 87 -4.52 7.84 1.75
C PHE A 87 -4.73 8.39 3.16
N LYS A 88 -3.64 8.66 3.89
CA LYS A 88 -3.69 9.27 5.23
C LYS A 88 -4.38 10.64 5.22
N ALA A 89 -4.06 11.49 4.26
CA ALA A 89 -4.69 12.80 4.12
C ALA A 89 -6.20 12.68 3.87
N VAL A 90 -6.65 11.69 3.09
CA VAL A 90 -8.08 11.43 2.87
C VAL A 90 -8.75 10.93 4.16
N GLU A 91 -8.10 10.05 4.93
CA GLU A 91 -8.62 9.59 6.22
C GLU A 91 -8.76 10.73 7.24
N GLU A 92 -7.77 11.61 7.33
CA GLU A 92 -7.80 12.79 8.19
C GLU A 92 -8.94 13.74 7.79
N ALA A 93 -9.08 14.03 6.50
CA ALA A 93 -10.17 14.86 5.99
C ALA A 93 -11.54 14.24 6.28
N ALA A 94 -11.68 12.92 6.09
CA ALA A 94 -12.91 12.20 6.39
C ALA A 94 -13.26 12.25 7.88
N LEU A 95 -12.27 12.14 8.77
CA LEU A 95 -12.47 12.26 10.21
C LEU A 95 -12.94 13.66 10.62
N ILE A 96 -12.33 14.71 10.04
CA ILE A 96 -12.75 16.10 10.27
C ILE A 96 -14.21 16.28 9.87
N GLN A 97 -14.60 15.80 8.68
CA GLN A 97 -15.98 15.87 8.22
C GLN A 97 -16.93 15.06 9.11
N ALA A 98 -16.54 13.86 9.53
CA ALA A 98 -17.34 13.04 10.43
C ALA A 98 -17.61 13.75 11.76
N ARG A 99 -16.61 14.45 12.33
CA ARG A 99 -16.78 15.24 13.55
C ARG A 99 -17.74 16.41 13.37
N HIS A 100 -17.75 17.05 12.20
CA HIS A 100 -18.71 18.11 11.90
C HIS A 100 -20.15 17.57 11.75
N ILE A 101 -20.33 16.39 11.16
CA ILE A 101 -21.66 15.82 10.87
C ILE A 101 -22.26 15.11 12.09
N PHE A 102 -21.44 14.34 12.81
CA PHE A 102 -21.90 13.42 13.86
C PHE A 102 -21.50 13.86 15.27
N GLY A 103 -20.71 14.92 15.42
CA GLY A 103 -20.26 15.47 16.69
C GLY A 103 -18.78 15.20 16.99
N LYS A 104 -18.21 16.03 17.87
CA LYS A 104 -16.77 16.09 18.18
C LYS A 104 -16.19 14.80 18.78
N ASP A 105 -17.03 13.95 19.35
CA ASP A 105 -16.61 12.73 20.06
C ASP A 105 -16.33 11.56 19.10
N VAL A 106 -16.52 11.74 17.78
CA VAL A 106 -16.11 10.74 16.79
C VAL A 106 -14.59 10.58 16.79
N GLN A 107 -14.16 9.33 16.99
CA GLN A 107 -12.77 8.91 16.95
C GLN A 107 -12.52 8.03 15.72
N SER A 108 -11.34 8.19 15.13
CA SER A 108 -10.81 7.21 14.19
C SER A 108 -10.44 5.92 14.92
N TYR A 109 -10.33 4.83 14.15
CA TYR A 109 -9.84 3.56 14.69
C TYR A 109 -8.42 3.70 15.27
N ALA A 110 -7.53 4.42 14.57
CA ALA A 110 -6.15 4.64 15.02
C ALA A 110 -6.09 5.37 16.37
N GLU A 111 -6.91 6.40 16.58
CA GLU A 111 -6.99 7.12 17.87
C GLU A 111 -7.46 6.21 19.01
N ARG A 112 -8.41 5.29 18.73
CA ARG A 112 -8.90 4.33 19.72
C ARG A 112 -7.80 3.34 20.12
N GLU A 113 -7.13 2.73 19.15
CA GLU A 113 -6.04 1.77 19.40
C GLU A 113 -4.90 2.41 20.22
N MET A 114 -4.55 3.67 19.93
CA MET A 114 -3.55 4.43 20.71
C MET A 114 -3.99 4.69 22.16
N SER A 115 -5.28 4.81 22.42
CA SER A 115 -5.82 5.00 23.77
C SER A 115 -5.93 3.69 24.57
N GLU A 116 -6.11 2.56 23.88
CA GLU A 116 -6.31 1.24 24.49
C GLU A 116 -4.98 0.49 24.70
N HIS A 117 -3.98 0.65 23.82
CA HIS A 117 -2.70 -0.08 23.86
C HIS A 117 -1.47 0.82 23.63
N PRO A 118 -1.16 1.75 24.55
CA PRO A 118 -0.08 2.74 24.36
C PRO A 118 1.34 2.16 24.24
N ASP A 119 1.58 0.91 24.67
CA ASP A 119 2.91 0.29 24.69
C ASP A 119 3.27 -0.55 23.43
N GLU A 120 2.31 -0.87 22.55
CA GLU A 120 2.57 -1.73 21.38
C GLU A 120 3.28 -1.02 20.20
N MET A 121 3.37 0.31 20.23
CA MET A 121 3.93 1.10 19.11
C MET A 121 5.41 1.46 19.27
N LYS A 122 6.08 1.08 20.37
CA LYS A 122 7.53 1.34 20.56
C LYS A 122 8.44 0.41 19.76
N SER A 123 7.89 -0.51 18.97
CA SER A 123 8.68 -1.60 18.36
C SER A 123 8.40 -1.87 16.88
N ARG A 124 7.79 -0.94 16.13
CA ARG A 124 7.64 -1.03 14.67
C ARG A 124 8.26 0.16 13.96
#